data_AF-A0A7W3LM39-F1
#
_entry.id   AF-A0A7W3LM39-F1
#
_cell.length_a   1.000
_cell.length_b   1.000
_cell.length_c   1.000
_cell.angle_alpha   90.00
_cell.angle_beta   90.00
_cell.angle_gamma   90.00
#
_symmetry.space_group_name_H-M   'P 1'
#
loop_
_entity.id
_entity.type
_entity.pdbx_description
1 polymer ?
#
loop_
_entity_poly.entity_id
_entity_poly.type
_entity_poly.pdbx_seq_one_letter_code
_entity_poly.pdbx_strand_id
1 'polypeptide(L)'
;MNGAPRSQGRTAVTGAVMSLSPDTAWHAVPAAVVESPHLLTGVAVAASGEIWVVGNVGQQPLAARWDGSAWTLPPGPPEDPALVGAGLQGVTLFPGDARPAPDASRPGAGTPSADTTSPAGPPPGLRVIPSPADGRDDRFNGGAERTRRPALRVVPGTEPAGPRAVAVGGGYDRVAGTEVPIIRHWDGRAWTAWGSWGGPGLDSGYVLTDVTAVGADEAWAVGHGFPWGTPAGPVALRWADGDWRPAPLPKIAKGKLLAVAAHGPDEVWAVGADDRSGLILRYDGAEWRRAASPATRFPLTDVAVCPSGEAWAVGRDHVLRWDGRRWRRVKAPVAAANTVTALSPEEVWVAGGRGELARFDGRRWETMAAPQPFGTAAVWLASAASGPGAWLVGTRQVTRAGAPDDARTIPVQTRES
;
A
#
# COMPACT_ATOMS: atom_id res chain seq x y z
N MET A 1 30.20 34.70 -26.22
CA MET A 1 29.02 34.33 -25.42
C MET A 1 28.47 33.01 -25.95
N ASN A 2 28.84 31.89 -25.34
CA ASN A 2 28.18 30.60 -25.55
C ASN A 2 28.04 29.99 -24.17
N GLY A 3 26.86 30.13 -23.58
CA GLY A 3 26.55 29.55 -22.28
C GLY A 3 26.38 28.05 -22.42
N ALA A 4 27.22 27.28 -21.72
CA ALA A 4 27.03 25.83 -21.58
C ALA A 4 25.66 25.55 -20.94
N PRO A 5 24.94 24.50 -21.36
CA PRO A 5 23.68 24.12 -20.74
C PRO A 5 23.95 23.73 -19.28
N ARG A 6 23.29 24.41 -18.34
CA ARG A 6 23.26 24.02 -16.92
C ARG A 6 22.76 22.58 -16.86
N SER A 7 23.52 21.69 -16.23
CA SER A 7 23.07 20.34 -15.89
C SER A 7 21.87 20.47 -14.95
N GLN A 8 20.66 20.33 -15.49
CA GLN A 8 19.47 20.14 -14.67
C GLN A 8 19.66 18.82 -13.91
N GLY A 9 19.83 18.90 -12.59
CA GLY A 9 19.93 17.72 -11.74
C GLY A 9 18.74 16.80 -12.00
N ARG A 10 19.00 15.53 -12.34
CA ARG A 10 17.93 14.54 -12.54
C ARG A 10 17.21 14.35 -11.19
N THR A 11 15.96 14.80 -11.13
CA THR A 11 15.08 14.57 -9.99
C THR A 11 14.55 13.15 -10.09
N ALA A 12 14.84 12.31 -9.10
CA ALA A 12 14.33 10.94 -9.02
C ALA A 12 13.18 10.90 -8.01
N VAL A 13 12.12 10.15 -8.31
CA VAL A 13 11.03 9.90 -7.35
C VAL A 13 11.29 8.55 -6.69
N THR A 14 11.33 8.52 -5.35
CA THR A 14 11.51 7.26 -4.59
C THR A 14 10.36 7.08 -3.62
N GLY A 15 9.94 5.83 -3.41
CA GLY A 15 8.95 5.46 -2.43
C GLY A 15 9.38 5.80 -1.00
N ALA A 16 8.40 6.14 -0.17
CA ALA A 16 8.55 6.38 1.25
C ALA A 16 7.58 5.47 2.01
N VAL A 17 8.05 4.84 3.08
CA VAL A 17 7.22 4.04 4.00
C VAL A 17 7.49 4.54 5.42
N MET A 18 6.44 4.94 6.11
CA MET A 18 6.49 5.36 7.51
C MET A 18 5.56 4.49 8.34
N SER A 19 5.98 4.17 9.56
CA SER A 19 5.14 3.55 10.58
C SER A 19 4.99 4.50 11.77
N LEU A 20 3.80 4.48 12.38
CA LEU A 20 3.50 5.14 13.63
C LEU A 20 3.82 4.18 14.78
N SER A 21 4.65 4.61 15.72
CA SER A 21 4.90 3.86 16.95
C SER A 21 3.82 4.14 18.02
N PRO A 22 3.70 3.27 19.05
CA PRO A 22 2.69 3.41 20.10
C PRO A 22 2.74 4.73 20.90
N ASP A 23 3.89 5.41 20.92
CA ASP A 23 4.10 6.74 21.52
C ASP A 23 3.83 7.89 20.53
N THR A 24 3.15 7.62 19.42
CA THR A 24 2.74 8.57 18.36
C THR A 24 3.88 9.20 17.54
N ALA A 25 5.09 8.67 17.65
CA ALA A 25 6.21 9.08 16.79
C ALA A 25 6.17 8.34 15.44
N TRP A 26 6.49 9.05 14.36
CA TRP A 26 6.63 8.43 13.05
C TRP A 26 8.07 8.02 12.79
N HIS A 27 8.24 6.76 12.39
CA HIS A 27 9.54 6.16 12.09
C HIS A 27 9.60 5.77 10.63
N ALA A 28 10.74 6.05 10.00
CA ALA A 28 11.00 5.56 8.66
C ALA A 28 11.24 4.06 8.75
N VAL A 29 10.39 3.28 8.09
CA VAL A 29 10.72 1.89 7.80
C VAL A 29 11.75 1.96 6.67
N PRO A 30 12.97 1.41 6.83
CA PRO A 30 13.98 1.47 5.79
C PRO A 30 13.35 1.04 4.47
N ALA A 31 13.32 1.92 3.46
CA ALA A 31 12.62 1.60 2.22
C ALA A 31 13.17 0.29 1.64
N ALA A 32 12.29 -0.52 1.00
CA ALA A 32 12.75 -1.62 0.17
C ALA A 32 13.88 -1.07 -0.72
N VAL A 33 15.08 -1.67 -0.63
CA VAL A 33 16.27 -1.18 -1.34
C VAL A 33 16.09 -1.48 -2.82
N VAL A 34 15.23 -0.70 -3.47
CA VAL A 34 15.04 -0.66 -4.90
C VAL A 34 15.94 0.47 -5.38
N GLU A 35 17.07 0.10 -5.98
CA GLU A 35 18.07 1.08 -6.47
C GLU A 35 17.52 2.00 -7.58
N SER A 36 16.34 1.67 -8.14
CA SER A 36 15.66 2.42 -9.19
C SER A 36 14.53 3.31 -8.63
N PRO A 37 14.25 4.48 -9.27
CA PRO A 37 13.08 5.28 -8.98
C PRO A 37 11.79 4.47 -9.05
N HIS A 38 10.94 4.64 -8.05
CA HIS A 38 9.72 3.87 -7.88
C HIS A 38 8.65 4.70 -7.15
N LEU A 39 7.40 4.35 -7.40
CA LEU A 39 6.21 4.95 -6.81
C LEU A 39 5.53 3.87 -5.98
N LEU A 40 5.16 4.21 -4.74
CA LEU A 40 4.35 3.36 -3.87
C LEU A 40 2.97 3.99 -3.75
N THR A 41 1.94 3.20 -4.02
CA THR A 41 0.56 3.64 -4.19
C THR A 41 -0.38 2.99 -3.19
N GLY A 42 -0.06 1.78 -2.72
CA GLY A 42 -0.90 1.03 -1.78
C GLY A 42 -0.08 0.40 -0.65
N VAL A 43 -0.72 0.23 0.50
CA VAL A 43 -0.16 -0.43 1.69
C VAL A 43 -1.21 -1.26 2.39
N ALA A 44 -0.83 -2.44 2.86
CA ALA A 44 -1.64 -3.28 3.74
C ALA A 44 -0.79 -3.83 4.86
N VAL A 45 -1.41 -4.01 6.02
CA VAL A 45 -0.69 -4.38 7.24
C VAL A 45 -1.43 -5.45 8.01
N ALA A 46 -0.73 -6.52 8.35
CA ALA A 46 -1.28 -7.61 9.13
C ALA A 46 -1.23 -7.30 10.63
N ALA A 47 -2.05 -7.98 11.42
CA ALA A 47 -1.95 -7.94 12.88
C ALA A 47 -0.60 -8.47 13.39
N SER A 48 0.08 -9.32 12.62
CA SER A 48 1.43 -9.80 12.92
C SER A 48 2.53 -8.74 12.77
N GLY A 49 2.23 -7.57 12.20
CA GLY A 49 3.22 -6.55 11.85
C GLY A 49 3.86 -6.76 10.46
N GLU A 50 3.43 -7.79 9.73
CA GLU A 50 3.78 -7.93 8.32
C GLU A 50 3.19 -6.78 7.49
N ILE A 51 3.98 -6.20 6.59
CA ILE A 51 3.57 -5.07 5.75
C ILE A 51 3.74 -5.45 4.29
N TRP A 52 2.73 -5.14 3.49
CA TRP A 52 2.81 -5.17 2.04
C TRP A 52 2.71 -3.75 1.50
N VAL A 53 3.60 -3.42 0.57
CA VAL A 53 3.51 -2.18 -0.21
C VAL A 53 3.52 -2.52 -1.68
N VAL A 54 2.71 -1.80 -2.44
CA VAL A 54 2.58 -2.00 -3.88
C VAL A 54 2.74 -0.71 -4.65
N GLY A 55 3.04 -0.84 -5.94
CA GLY A 55 3.23 0.29 -6.82
C GLY A 55 3.87 -0.13 -8.14
N ASN A 56 4.85 0.65 -8.58
CA ASN A 56 5.61 0.36 -9.79
C ASN A 56 7.07 0.84 -9.72
N VAL A 57 7.94 0.09 -10.41
CA VAL A 57 9.32 0.49 -10.72
C VAL A 57 9.43 0.64 -12.24
N GLY A 58 9.67 1.85 -12.71
CA GLY A 58 9.65 2.13 -14.15
C GLY A 58 8.27 1.88 -14.77
N GLN A 59 8.13 0.80 -15.54
CA GLN A 59 6.89 0.40 -16.21
C GLN A 59 6.39 -0.98 -15.76
N GLN A 60 6.87 -1.44 -14.61
CA GLN A 60 6.61 -2.79 -14.10
C GLN A 60 5.96 -2.73 -12.72
N PRO A 61 5.00 -3.64 -12.42
CA PRO A 61 4.42 -3.78 -11.10
C PRO A 61 5.46 -4.05 -10.02
N LEU A 62 5.23 -3.47 -8.85
CA LEU A 62 6.04 -3.68 -7.65
C LEU A 62 5.14 -4.20 -6.54
N ALA A 63 5.56 -5.28 -5.89
CA ALA A 63 5.04 -5.74 -4.61
C ALA A 63 6.22 -6.07 -3.69
N ALA A 64 6.31 -5.38 -2.56
CA ALA A 64 7.34 -5.60 -1.56
C ALA A 64 6.71 -5.98 -0.23
N ARG A 65 7.35 -6.90 0.48
CA ARG A 65 6.89 -7.45 1.75
C ARG A 65 7.91 -7.20 2.85
N TRP A 66 7.48 -6.70 3.99
CA TRP A 66 8.25 -6.59 5.22
C TRP A 66 7.79 -7.68 6.19
N ASP A 67 8.71 -8.52 6.63
CA ASP A 67 8.42 -9.65 7.55
C ASP A 67 8.59 -9.31 9.04
N GLY A 68 8.90 -8.05 9.37
CA GLY A 68 9.28 -7.62 10.72
C GLY A 68 10.76 -7.31 10.85
N SER A 69 11.60 -7.80 9.93
CA SER A 69 13.07 -7.66 9.98
C SER A 69 13.68 -7.16 8.67
N ALA A 70 13.15 -7.56 7.53
CA ALA A 70 13.69 -7.23 6.22
C ALA A 70 12.61 -7.08 5.16
N TRP A 71 12.92 -6.26 4.14
CA TRP A 71 12.13 -6.21 2.92
C TRP A 71 12.55 -7.32 1.98
N THR A 72 11.55 -8.00 1.43
CA THR A 72 11.68 -8.93 0.32
C THR A 72 10.86 -8.44 -0.87
N LEU A 73 11.28 -8.86 -2.07
CA LEU A 73 10.56 -8.65 -3.32
C LEU A 73 10.16 -10.02 -3.86
N PRO A 74 9.04 -10.59 -3.39
CA PRO A 74 8.60 -11.90 -3.87
C PRO A 74 8.38 -11.82 -5.39
N PRO A 75 8.86 -12.81 -6.15
CA PRO A 75 8.71 -12.79 -7.60
C PRO A 75 7.23 -12.79 -7.98
N GLY A 76 6.88 -11.89 -8.90
CA GLY A 76 5.59 -11.90 -9.58
C GLY A 76 5.59 -12.85 -10.78
N PRO A 77 4.41 -13.22 -11.28
CA PRO A 77 4.32 -13.83 -12.62
C PRO A 77 4.87 -12.84 -13.67
N PRO A 78 5.41 -13.35 -14.79
CA PRO A 78 5.92 -12.48 -15.85
C PRO A 78 4.80 -11.61 -16.43
N GLU A 79 5.11 -10.35 -16.71
CA GLU A 79 4.19 -9.45 -17.40
C GLU A 79 4.23 -9.68 -18.91
N ASP A 80 3.11 -9.40 -19.58
CA ASP A 80 3.06 -9.32 -21.03
C ASP A 80 3.94 -8.15 -21.52
N PRO A 81 4.91 -8.37 -22.43
CA PRO A 81 5.72 -7.29 -23.00
C PRO A 81 4.93 -6.17 -23.68
N ALA A 82 3.69 -6.44 -24.11
CA ALA A 82 2.79 -5.44 -24.69
C ALA A 82 2.22 -4.46 -23.65
N LEU A 83 2.21 -4.85 -22.38
CA LEU A 83 1.67 -4.07 -21.28
C LEU A 83 2.66 -2.99 -20.85
N VAL A 84 2.23 -1.74 -20.91
CA VAL A 84 3.04 -0.59 -20.53
C VAL A 84 2.37 0.23 -19.43
N GLY A 85 3.18 0.97 -18.68
CA GLY A 85 2.69 1.69 -17.52
C GLY A 85 2.09 0.78 -16.45
N ALA A 86 2.45 -0.51 -16.46
CA ALA A 86 1.90 -1.49 -15.54
C ALA A 86 2.28 -1.16 -14.10
N GLY A 87 1.29 -1.13 -13.22
CA GLY A 87 1.48 -0.83 -11.81
C GLY A 87 0.34 -1.35 -10.97
N LEU A 88 0.69 -1.77 -9.75
CA LEU A 88 -0.29 -2.07 -8.71
C LEU A 88 -0.67 -0.75 -8.01
N GLN A 89 -1.91 -0.67 -7.55
CA GLN A 89 -2.51 0.52 -6.96
C GLN A 89 -3.01 0.25 -5.54
N GLY A 90 -3.78 -0.82 -5.36
CA GLY A 90 -4.30 -1.26 -4.06
C GLY A 90 -3.76 -2.62 -3.67
N VAL A 91 -3.68 -2.85 -2.36
CA VAL A 91 -3.36 -4.16 -1.77
C VAL A 91 -4.15 -4.36 -0.51
N THR A 92 -4.58 -5.58 -0.25
CA THR A 92 -5.28 -5.96 0.98
C THR A 92 -4.81 -7.32 1.45
N LEU A 93 -4.96 -7.57 2.75
CA LEU A 93 -4.64 -8.83 3.40
C LEU A 93 -5.92 -9.47 3.89
N PHE A 94 -6.06 -10.76 3.65
CA PHE A 94 -7.15 -11.52 4.23
C PHE A 94 -6.86 -11.72 5.72
N PRO A 95 -7.86 -11.51 6.60
CA PRO A 95 -7.77 -11.89 7.99
C PRO A 95 -7.34 -13.36 8.07
N GLY A 96 -6.24 -13.63 8.77
CA GLY A 96 -5.73 -14.98 8.90
C GLY A 96 -6.56 -15.76 9.91
N ASP A 97 -7.50 -16.58 9.45
CA ASP A 97 -8.07 -17.62 10.29
C ASP A 97 -7.22 -18.89 10.15
N ALA A 98 -6.74 -19.39 11.29
CA ALA A 98 -6.32 -20.77 11.41
C ALA A 98 -7.48 -21.63 10.91
N ARG A 99 -7.33 -22.25 9.74
CA ARG A 99 -8.28 -23.27 9.28
C ARG A 99 -8.56 -24.21 10.47
N PRO A 100 -9.82 -24.49 10.83
CA PRO A 100 -10.07 -25.61 11.71
C PRO A 100 -9.40 -26.82 11.06
N ALA A 101 -8.63 -27.57 11.86
CA ALA A 101 -8.02 -28.82 11.41
C ALA A 101 -9.08 -29.63 10.66
N PRO A 102 -8.73 -30.29 9.53
CA PRO A 102 -9.71 -31.10 8.81
C PRO A 102 -10.37 -32.04 9.81
N ASP A 103 -11.70 -31.96 9.87
CA ASP A 103 -12.51 -32.71 10.81
C ASP A 103 -12.11 -34.19 10.77
N ALA A 104 -11.56 -34.67 11.89
CA ALA A 104 -11.15 -36.06 12.07
C ALA A 104 -12.37 -36.97 12.35
N SER A 105 -13.57 -36.58 11.93
CA SER A 105 -14.78 -37.42 11.89
C SER A 105 -14.75 -38.48 10.78
N ARG A 106 -13.56 -39.02 10.47
CA ARG A 106 -13.39 -40.31 9.80
C ARG A 106 -12.77 -41.27 10.82
N PRO A 107 -13.48 -42.33 11.27
CA PRO A 107 -13.04 -43.15 12.38
C PRO A 107 -11.86 -44.04 11.98
N GLY A 108 -10.77 -43.96 12.74
CA GLY A 108 -9.55 -44.72 12.52
C GLY A 108 -8.56 -44.64 13.68
N ALA A 109 -8.93 -45.28 14.80
CA ALA A 109 -8.09 -45.88 15.83
C ALA A 109 -6.86 -45.11 16.40
N GLY A 110 -6.95 -44.78 17.70
CA GLY A 110 -5.82 -44.83 18.63
C GLY A 110 -5.64 -43.60 19.52
N THR A 111 -6.08 -43.69 20.77
CA THR A 111 -5.69 -42.81 21.89
C THR A 111 -5.56 -43.66 23.16
N PRO A 112 -4.90 -43.21 24.25
CA PRO A 112 -3.88 -42.14 24.39
C PRO A 112 -2.75 -42.52 25.40
N SER A 113 -1.78 -41.63 25.65
CA SER A 113 -1.32 -41.40 27.02
C SER A 113 -0.83 -39.96 27.22
N ALA A 114 -1.19 -39.42 28.38
CA ALA A 114 -1.17 -38.01 28.77
C ALA A 114 0.05 -37.62 29.62
N ASP A 115 0.13 -36.29 29.86
CA ASP A 115 0.74 -35.53 30.97
C ASP A 115 1.68 -34.41 30.45
N THR A 116 1.63 -33.14 30.86
CA THR A 116 1.10 -32.50 32.08
C THR A 116 0.81 -30.99 31.86
N THR A 117 0.01 -30.47 32.79
CA THR A 117 -0.53 -29.12 33.04
C THR A 117 0.47 -27.97 33.30
N SER A 118 0.16 -26.75 32.81
CA SER A 118 0.10 -25.49 33.61
C SER A 118 -0.18 -24.22 32.77
N PRO A 119 -0.70 -23.13 33.38
CA PRO A 119 -1.51 -22.11 32.73
C PRO A 119 -0.74 -20.95 32.09
N ALA A 120 -1.36 -20.33 31.08
CA ALA A 120 -0.88 -19.15 30.38
C ALA A 120 -0.76 -17.93 31.32
N GLY A 121 0.47 -17.42 31.47
CA GLY A 121 0.74 -16.07 31.96
C GLY A 121 0.82 -15.06 30.80
N PRO A 122 0.72 -13.75 31.07
CA PRO A 122 0.81 -12.71 30.04
C PRO A 122 2.25 -12.64 29.47
N PRO A 123 2.44 -12.21 28.20
CA PRO A 123 3.75 -12.22 27.57
C PRO A 123 4.71 -11.18 28.20
N PRO A 124 6.00 -11.52 28.42
CA PRO A 124 6.97 -10.63 29.05
C PRO A 124 7.61 -9.63 28.06
N GLY A 125 8.00 -8.48 28.61
CA GLY A 125 8.55 -7.32 27.89
C GLY A 125 9.94 -7.48 27.28
N LEU A 126 10.23 -6.59 26.32
CA LEU A 126 11.50 -6.43 25.61
C LEU A 126 12.71 -6.48 26.56
N ARG A 127 13.67 -7.37 26.30
CA ARG A 127 15.04 -7.26 26.81
C ARG A 127 15.99 -6.93 25.66
N VAL A 128 16.70 -5.82 25.79
CA VAL A 128 17.83 -5.42 24.96
C VAL A 128 19.04 -6.27 25.37
N ILE A 129 19.68 -6.96 24.43
CA ILE A 129 20.95 -7.66 24.65
C ILE A 129 22.07 -6.80 24.06
N PRO A 130 23.09 -6.37 24.82
CA PRO A 130 24.24 -5.67 24.28
C PRO A 130 25.20 -6.64 23.57
N SER A 131 25.77 -6.17 22.46
CA SER A 131 26.74 -6.92 21.63
C SER A 131 28.03 -7.22 22.43
N PRO A 132 28.68 -8.38 22.28
CA PRO A 132 29.97 -8.62 22.92
C PRO A 132 31.04 -7.77 22.25
N ALA A 133 31.75 -6.99 23.06
CA ALA A 133 33.05 -6.44 22.71
C ALA A 133 34.09 -7.52 23.03
N ASP A 134 34.91 -7.89 22.05
CA ASP A 134 36.19 -8.53 22.31
C ASP A 134 37.29 -7.73 21.61
N GLY A 135 38.15 -7.12 22.42
CA GLY A 135 39.41 -6.56 21.97
C GLY A 135 40.54 -7.56 22.21
N ARG A 136 41.45 -7.71 21.24
CA ARG A 136 42.83 -7.17 21.30
C ARG A 136 43.72 -7.79 20.19
N ASP A 137 44.36 -6.87 19.46
CA ASP A 137 45.71 -6.83 18.86
C ASP A 137 46.52 -8.14 18.68
N ASP A 138 47.03 -8.40 17.46
CA ASP A 138 48.34 -7.87 17.00
C ASP A 138 48.72 -8.27 15.54
N ARG A 139 49.08 -7.24 14.76
CA ARG A 139 50.03 -7.13 13.61
C ARG A 139 50.46 -8.38 12.80
N PHE A 140 50.19 -8.39 11.48
CA PHE A 140 51.19 -8.30 10.37
C PHE A 140 50.55 -8.41 8.97
N ASN A 141 50.74 -7.35 8.18
CA ASN A 141 51.05 -7.28 6.73
C ASN A 141 50.17 -7.93 5.64
N GLY A 142 49.55 -7.07 4.81
CA GLY A 142 49.67 -7.10 3.35
C GLY A 142 48.89 -8.16 2.56
N GLY A 143 47.67 -7.84 2.14
CA GLY A 143 46.95 -8.61 1.11
C GLY A 143 45.58 -8.02 0.83
N ALA A 144 45.29 -7.75 -0.45
CA ALA A 144 44.05 -7.14 -0.91
C ALA A 144 42.81 -7.99 -0.57
N GLU A 145 42.02 -7.59 0.43
CA GLU A 145 40.72 -8.18 0.71
C GLU A 145 39.60 -7.39 0.03
N ARG A 146 39.15 -7.95 -1.10
CA ARG A 146 37.83 -7.68 -1.68
C ARG A 146 36.78 -7.88 -0.58
N THR A 147 36.08 -6.83 -0.18
CA THR A 147 34.84 -6.90 0.59
C THR A 147 33.82 -7.74 -0.18
N ARG A 148 33.74 -9.03 0.15
CA ARG A 148 32.66 -9.91 -0.31
C ARG A 148 31.36 -9.40 0.32
N ARG A 149 30.47 -8.84 -0.52
CA ARG A 149 29.06 -8.60 -0.18
C ARG A 149 28.46 -9.93 0.33
N PRO A 150 27.63 -9.95 1.39
CA PRO A 150 26.96 -11.18 1.79
C PRO A 150 26.07 -11.63 0.62
N ALA A 151 26.31 -12.84 0.12
CA ALA A 151 25.49 -13.47 -0.90
C ALA A 151 24.15 -13.90 -0.26
N LEU A 152 23.03 -13.55 -0.90
CA LEU A 152 21.71 -14.09 -0.58
C LEU A 152 21.78 -15.62 -0.57
N ARG A 153 21.46 -16.24 0.57
CA ARG A 153 21.30 -17.68 0.68
C ARG A 153 19.80 -17.98 0.57
N VAL A 154 19.39 -18.59 -0.54
CA VAL A 154 18.06 -19.22 -0.64
C VAL A 154 18.11 -20.48 0.21
N VAL A 155 17.35 -20.49 1.31
CA VAL A 155 17.12 -21.71 2.09
C VAL A 155 15.74 -22.25 1.70
N PRO A 156 15.64 -23.44 1.09
CA PRO A 156 14.37 -24.12 0.97
C PRO A 156 14.09 -24.85 2.28
N GLY A 157 13.19 -24.31 3.09
CA GLY A 157 12.76 -24.90 4.35
C GLY A 157 11.41 -24.31 4.73
N THR A 158 10.44 -25.18 4.99
CA THR A 158 9.05 -24.86 5.30
C THR A 158 8.91 -23.87 6.47
N GLU A 159 8.58 -22.63 6.17
CA GLU A 159 8.18 -21.57 7.11
C GLU A 159 6.69 -21.22 6.93
N PRO A 160 6.01 -20.71 7.99
CA PRO A 160 4.56 -20.75 8.13
C PRO A 160 3.85 -19.88 7.09
N ALA A 161 2.67 -20.33 6.65
CA ALA A 161 1.83 -19.63 5.69
C ALA A 161 1.48 -18.22 6.22
N GLY A 162 2.16 -17.20 5.71
CA GLY A 162 1.80 -15.80 5.96
C GLY A 162 0.38 -15.50 5.47
N PRO A 163 -0.19 -14.34 5.84
CA PRO A 163 -1.53 -13.95 5.40
C PRO A 163 -1.63 -13.98 3.88
N ARG A 164 -2.75 -14.47 3.36
CA ARG A 164 -3.08 -14.33 1.94
C ARG A 164 -3.25 -12.85 1.63
N ALA A 165 -2.90 -12.44 0.42
CA ALA A 165 -3.05 -11.07 -0.03
C ALA A 165 -3.66 -11.01 -1.43
N VAL A 166 -4.32 -9.91 -1.75
CA VAL A 166 -4.63 -9.54 -3.13
C VAL A 166 -4.07 -8.15 -3.39
N ALA A 167 -3.43 -7.99 -4.54
CA ALA A 167 -3.07 -6.68 -5.07
C ALA A 167 -3.76 -6.46 -6.42
N VAL A 168 -4.21 -5.24 -6.66
CA VAL A 168 -4.90 -4.84 -7.88
C VAL A 168 -4.25 -3.63 -8.52
N GLY A 169 -4.43 -3.46 -9.81
CA GLY A 169 -3.91 -2.33 -10.57
C GLY A 169 -4.31 -2.37 -12.03
N GLY A 170 -3.43 -1.89 -12.88
CA GLY A 170 -3.64 -1.94 -14.32
C GLY A 170 -2.42 -1.47 -15.12
N GLY A 171 -2.57 -1.58 -16.44
CA GLY A 171 -1.64 -1.05 -17.43
C GLY A 171 -2.34 -0.82 -18.76
N TYR A 172 -1.62 -0.31 -19.75
CA TYR A 172 -2.12 -0.13 -21.11
C TYR A 172 -1.50 -1.17 -22.03
N ASP A 173 -2.31 -2.00 -22.66
CA ASP A 173 -1.87 -2.92 -23.70
C ASP A 173 -1.74 -2.15 -25.02
N ARG A 174 -0.50 -2.06 -25.53
CA ARG A 174 -0.23 -1.33 -26.78
C ARG A 174 -0.67 -2.08 -28.03
N VAL A 175 -0.84 -3.39 -27.96
CA VAL A 175 -1.27 -4.22 -29.09
C VAL A 175 -2.80 -4.18 -29.18
N ALA A 176 -3.48 -4.42 -28.06
CA ALA A 176 -4.93 -4.34 -28.00
C ALA A 176 -5.46 -2.90 -27.99
N GLY A 177 -4.62 -1.92 -27.64
CA GLY A 177 -4.97 -0.50 -27.63
C GLY A 177 -5.94 -0.13 -26.51
N THR A 178 -5.83 -0.78 -25.35
CA THR A 178 -6.82 -0.67 -24.27
C THR A 178 -6.16 -0.82 -22.90
N GLU A 179 -6.84 -0.36 -21.85
CA GLU A 179 -6.43 -0.60 -20.48
C GLU A 179 -6.75 -2.05 -20.08
N VAL A 180 -5.86 -2.64 -19.28
CA VAL A 180 -6.01 -4.01 -18.80
C VAL A 180 -5.87 -3.99 -17.27
N PRO A 181 -6.82 -4.60 -16.53
CA PRO A 181 -6.71 -4.72 -15.09
C PRO A 181 -5.60 -5.72 -14.72
N ILE A 182 -4.91 -5.47 -13.62
CA ILE A 182 -3.98 -6.43 -13.02
C ILE A 182 -4.60 -6.88 -11.70
N ILE A 183 -4.74 -8.20 -11.51
CA ILE A 183 -5.12 -8.82 -10.24
C ILE A 183 -4.09 -9.89 -9.91
N ARG A 184 -3.46 -9.76 -8.73
CA ARG A 184 -2.47 -10.68 -8.20
C ARG A 184 -2.96 -11.26 -6.89
N HIS A 185 -2.84 -12.57 -6.72
CA HIS A 185 -3.16 -13.24 -5.46
C HIS A 185 -1.89 -13.85 -4.86
N TRP A 186 -1.65 -13.58 -3.59
CA TRP A 186 -0.59 -14.16 -2.78
C TRP A 186 -1.16 -15.29 -1.94
N ASP A 187 -0.61 -16.49 -2.11
CA ASP A 187 -1.04 -17.70 -1.41
C ASP A 187 -0.23 -18.00 -0.13
N GLY A 188 0.65 -17.08 0.28
CA GLY A 188 1.62 -17.30 1.36
C GLY A 188 3.03 -17.64 0.85
N ARG A 189 3.19 -17.97 -0.43
CA ARG A 189 4.47 -18.39 -1.03
C ARG A 189 4.82 -17.67 -2.32
N ALA A 190 3.84 -17.46 -3.19
CA ALA A 190 4.05 -16.87 -4.50
C ALA A 190 2.89 -15.97 -4.89
N TRP A 191 3.22 -14.94 -5.67
CA TRP A 191 2.22 -14.18 -6.40
C TRP A 191 1.79 -14.98 -7.63
N THR A 192 0.48 -15.13 -7.79
CA THR A 192 -0.13 -15.75 -8.96
C THR A 192 -0.95 -14.72 -9.70
N ALA A 193 -0.88 -14.78 -11.03
CA ALA A 193 -1.78 -14.05 -11.89
C ALA A 193 -3.16 -14.71 -11.78
N TRP A 194 -4.21 -13.91 -11.55
CA TRP A 194 -5.56 -14.41 -11.78
C TRP A 194 -5.84 -14.40 -13.28
N GLY A 195 -5.34 -15.42 -13.97
CA GLY A 195 -5.20 -15.45 -15.43
C GLY A 195 -6.27 -16.25 -16.19
N SER A 196 -7.41 -16.56 -15.59
CA SER A 196 -8.44 -17.37 -16.28
C SER A 196 -9.85 -16.84 -16.03
N TRP A 197 -10.21 -15.76 -16.74
CA TRP A 197 -11.62 -15.50 -17.04
C TRP A 197 -11.83 -15.29 -18.54
N GLY A 198 -12.73 -16.11 -19.07
CA GLY A 198 -13.48 -15.93 -20.31
C GLY A 198 -14.97 -15.96 -19.97
N GLY A 199 -15.42 -14.97 -19.20
CA GLY A 199 -16.83 -14.77 -18.83
C GLY A 199 -17.16 -13.27 -18.81
N PRO A 200 -18.44 -12.89 -18.66
CA PRO A 200 -19.06 -11.92 -19.55
C PRO A 200 -18.52 -10.48 -19.34
N GLY A 201 -17.58 -10.08 -20.21
CA GLY A 201 -17.51 -8.72 -20.73
C GLY A 201 -16.57 -7.73 -20.04
N LEU A 202 -15.59 -8.18 -19.25
CA LEU A 202 -14.59 -7.30 -18.60
C LEU A 202 -13.16 -7.85 -18.77
N ASP A 203 -12.79 -8.24 -19.99
CA ASP A 203 -11.43 -8.75 -20.27
C ASP A 203 -10.42 -7.60 -20.44
N SER A 204 -10.92 -6.38 -20.72
CA SER A 204 -10.13 -5.16 -20.91
C SER A 204 -11.03 -3.91 -20.91
N GLY A 205 -10.44 -2.72 -21.01
CA GLY A 205 -11.14 -1.44 -21.08
C GLY A 205 -11.25 -0.69 -19.75
N TYR A 206 -10.58 -1.18 -18.69
CA TYR A 206 -10.59 -0.57 -17.36
C TYR A 206 -9.33 -0.89 -16.56
N VAL A 207 -9.15 -0.13 -15.49
CA VAL A 207 -8.12 -0.36 -14.45
C VAL A 207 -8.77 -0.46 -13.08
N LEU A 208 -8.10 -1.16 -12.16
CA LEU A 208 -8.47 -1.20 -10.75
C LEU A 208 -7.58 -0.23 -9.97
N THR A 209 -8.19 0.49 -9.04
CA THR A 209 -7.52 1.53 -8.25
C THR A 209 -7.31 1.10 -6.81
N ASP A 210 -8.21 0.27 -6.26
CA ASP A 210 -8.12 -0.14 -4.86
C ASP A 210 -8.86 -1.46 -4.59
N VAL A 211 -8.50 -2.13 -3.49
CA VAL A 211 -9.05 -3.41 -3.06
C VAL A 211 -9.12 -3.50 -1.53
N THR A 212 -10.19 -4.10 -1.00
CA THR A 212 -10.37 -4.34 0.43
C THR A 212 -10.88 -5.76 0.68
N ALA A 213 -10.27 -6.46 1.64
CA ALA A 213 -10.79 -7.73 2.16
C ALA A 213 -11.87 -7.46 3.19
N VAL A 214 -12.93 -8.27 3.17
CA VAL A 214 -14.11 -8.11 4.02
C VAL A 214 -14.31 -9.28 4.98
N GLY A 215 -13.62 -10.39 4.68
CA GLY A 215 -13.49 -11.58 5.53
C GLY A 215 -12.34 -12.44 5.00
N ALA A 216 -12.19 -13.66 5.51
CA ALA A 216 -11.12 -14.57 5.06
C ALA A 216 -11.24 -14.98 3.58
N ASP A 217 -12.48 -15.01 3.06
CA ASP A 217 -12.81 -15.48 1.71
C ASP A 217 -13.69 -14.51 0.90
N GLU A 218 -13.68 -13.22 1.26
CA GLU A 218 -14.37 -12.17 0.49
C GLU A 218 -13.53 -10.90 0.35
N ALA A 219 -13.53 -10.32 -0.85
CA ALA A 219 -12.89 -9.04 -1.13
C ALA A 219 -13.66 -8.22 -2.17
N TRP A 220 -13.44 -6.91 -2.19
CA TRP A 220 -14.01 -5.98 -3.14
C TRP A 220 -12.90 -5.18 -3.80
N ALA A 221 -12.92 -5.09 -5.13
CA ALA A 221 -12.02 -4.26 -5.90
C ALA A 221 -12.82 -3.22 -6.67
N VAL A 222 -12.31 -2.00 -6.74
CA VAL A 222 -12.97 -0.90 -7.46
C VAL A 222 -12.03 -0.25 -8.44
N GLY A 223 -12.60 0.44 -9.41
CA GLY A 223 -11.83 1.20 -10.37
C GLY A 223 -12.73 1.91 -11.37
N HIS A 224 -12.25 2.04 -12.59
CA HIS A 224 -12.96 2.74 -13.64
C HIS A 224 -12.51 2.31 -15.02
N GLY A 225 -13.46 2.36 -15.95
CA GLY A 225 -13.21 2.20 -17.36
C GLY A 225 -12.93 3.53 -18.07
N PHE A 226 -12.57 3.43 -19.33
CA PHE A 226 -12.22 4.58 -20.14
C PHE A 226 -13.44 5.47 -20.39
N PRO A 227 -13.34 6.82 -20.36
CA PRO A 227 -14.53 7.68 -20.54
C PRO A 227 -15.20 7.57 -21.92
N TRP A 228 -14.53 6.91 -22.87
CA TRP A 228 -14.95 6.71 -24.26
C TRP A 228 -14.92 5.21 -24.64
N GLY A 229 -14.59 4.33 -23.69
CA GLY A 229 -14.48 2.89 -23.89
C GLY A 229 -15.72 2.15 -23.38
N THR A 230 -15.64 0.83 -23.38
CA THR A 230 -16.63 -0.05 -22.73
C THR A 230 -15.87 -0.95 -21.74
N PRO A 231 -16.13 -0.88 -20.44
CA PRO A 231 -17.14 -0.02 -19.79
C PRO A 231 -16.70 1.45 -19.74
N ALA A 232 -17.66 2.38 -19.83
CA ALA A 232 -17.47 3.77 -19.45
C ALA A 232 -18.03 3.96 -18.04
N GLY A 233 -17.24 4.55 -17.14
CA GLY A 233 -17.65 4.85 -15.77
C GLY A 233 -17.00 3.95 -14.71
N PRO A 234 -17.57 3.89 -13.49
CA PRO A 234 -16.97 3.17 -12.39
C PRO A 234 -17.12 1.65 -12.58
N VAL A 235 -16.17 0.90 -12.04
CA VAL A 235 -16.16 -0.56 -12.06
C VAL A 235 -16.05 -1.05 -10.61
N ALA A 236 -16.78 -2.11 -10.28
CA ALA A 236 -16.63 -2.85 -9.04
C ALA A 236 -16.62 -4.35 -9.33
N LEU A 237 -15.71 -5.07 -8.69
CA LEU A 237 -15.61 -6.52 -8.70
C LEU A 237 -15.73 -7.02 -7.26
N ARG A 238 -16.38 -8.16 -7.09
CA ARG A 238 -16.46 -8.88 -5.81
C ARG A 238 -15.78 -10.22 -5.97
N TRP A 239 -14.87 -10.54 -5.07
CA TRP A 239 -14.32 -11.87 -4.92
C TRP A 239 -15.14 -12.62 -3.89
N ALA A 240 -15.71 -13.74 -4.32
CA ALA A 240 -16.45 -14.68 -3.47
C ALA A 240 -16.38 -16.07 -4.12
N ASP A 241 -16.50 -17.12 -3.30
CA ASP A 241 -16.48 -18.52 -3.77
C ASP A 241 -15.23 -18.86 -4.60
N GLY A 242 -14.10 -18.26 -4.24
CA GLY A 242 -12.84 -18.46 -4.95
C GLY A 242 -12.76 -17.76 -6.30
N ASP A 243 -13.63 -16.79 -6.61
CA ASP A 243 -13.60 -16.12 -7.91
C ASP A 243 -14.03 -14.66 -7.92
N TRP A 244 -13.47 -13.87 -8.85
CA TRP A 244 -13.85 -12.47 -9.05
C TRP A 244 -15.03 -12.37 -10.02
N ARG A 245 -16.08 -11.66 -9.61
CA ARG A 245 -17.27 -11.41 -10.43
C ARG A 245 -17.59 -9.92 -10.50
N PRO A 246 -18.10 -9.41 -11.63
CA PRO A 246 -18.60 -8.05 -11.72
C PRO A 246 -19.71 -7.82 -10.70
N ALA A 247 -19.64 -6.70 -10.00
CA ALA A 247 -20.67 -6.27 -9.09
C ALA A 247 -21.43 -5.07 -9.68
N PRO A 248 -22.76 -5.18 -9.90
CA PRO A 248 -23.54 -4.11 -10.51
C PRO A 248 -23.47 -2.80 -9.71
N LEU A 249 -23.23 -1.70 -10.42
CA LEU A 249 -23.23 -0.34 -9.88
C LEU A 249 -24.41 0.46 -10.45
N PRO A 250 -24.88 1.51 -9.75
CA PRO A 250 -25.75 2.51 -10.34
C PRO A 250 -25.15 3.08 -11.63
N LYS A 251 -25.97 3.51 -12.58
CA LYS A 251 -25.46 4.10 -13.83
C LYS A 251 -24.83 5.47 -13.56
N ILE A 252 -23.51 5.57 -13.76
CA ILE A 252 -22.71 6.80 -13.59
C ILE A 252 -21.79 6.98 -14.79
N ALA A 253 -22.25 7.73 -15.79
CA ALA A 253 -21.58 7.77 -17.10
C ALA A 253 -20.14 8.31 -17.08
N LYS A 254 -19.83 9.23 -16.16
CA LYS A 254 -18.49 9.83 -15.99
C LYS A 254 -17.89 9.51 -14.61
N GLY A 255 -18.33 8.41 -14.03
CA GLY A 255 -17.93 8.04 -12.68
C GLY A 255 -16.56 7.38 -12.65
N LYS A 256 -15.86 7.54 -11.53
CA LYS A 256 -14.67 6.78 -11.18
C LYS A 256 -14.77 6.39 -9.72
N LEU A 257 -14.39 5.16 -9.39
CA LEU A 257 -14.07 4.79 -8.01
C LEU A 257 -12.55 4.78 -7.88
N LEU A 258 -12.07 5.30 -6.76
CA LEU A 258 -10.66 5.51 -6.45
C LEU A 258 -10.23 4.73 -5.21
N ALA A 259 -11.11 4.58 -4.21
CA ALA A 259 -10.82 3.84 -2.99
C ALA A 259 -12.05 3.06 -2.50
N VAL A 260 -11.80 1.96 -1.78
CA VAL A 260 -12.83 1.09 -1.19
C VAL A 260 -12.42 0.63 0.20
N ALA A 261 -13.36 0.67 1.14
CA ALA A 261 -13.16 0.16 2.49
C ALA A 261 -14.44 -0.51 3.00
N ALA A 262 -14.29 -1.52 3.84
CA ALA A 262 -15.40 -2.28 4.38
C ALA A 262 -15.37 -2.33 5.91
N HIS A 263 -16.56 -2.31 6.52
CA HIS A 263 -16.75 -2.70 7.92
C HIS A 263 -17.06 -4.20 8.04
N GLY A 264 -17.74 -4.75 7.02
CA GLY A 264 -18.20 -6.14 6.97
C GLY A 264 -18.87 -6.42 5.61
N PRO A 265 -19.34 -7.66 5.36
CA PRO A 265 -19.82 -8.11 4.04
C PRO A 265 -21.00 -7.29 3.51
N ASP A 266 -21.78 -6.70 4.41
CA ASP A 266 -22.97 -5.91 4.09
C ASP A 266 -22.76 -4.40 4.26
N GLU A 267 -21.54 -3.97 4.53
CA GLU A 267 -21.20 -2.55 4.69
C GLU A 267 -19.85 -2.25 4.04
N VAL A 268 -19.92 -1.98 2.75
CA VAL A 268 -18.77 -1.58 1.93
C VAL A 268 -18.99 -0.17 1.40
N TRP A 269 -17.98 0.68 1.52
CA TRP A 269 -17.98 2.04 1.05
C TRP A 269 -16.96 2.20 -0.07
N ALA A 270 -17.37 2.83 -1.16
CA ALA A 270 -16.47 3.19 -2.25
C ALA A 270 -16.58 4.69 -2.55
N VAL A 271 -15.44 5.34 -2.77
CA VAL A 271 -15.40 6.76 -3.05
C VAL A 271 -14.65 7.06 -4.34
N GLY A 272 -14.92 8.21 -4.92
CA GLY A 272 -14.23 8.65 -6.14
C GLY A 272 -14.84 9.92 -6.70
N ALA A 273 -15.13 9.90 -8.00
CA ALA A 273 -15.67 11.04 -8.74
C ALA A 273 -16.94 10.68 -9.51
N ASP A 274 -17.84 11.65 -9.63
CA ASP A 274 -18.84 11.74 -10.70
C ASP A 274 -18.54 13.04 -11.45
N ASP A 275 -17.90 12.91 -12.62
CA ASP A 275 -17.25 14.02 -13.34
C ASP A 275 -16.20 14.74 -12.46
N ARG A 276 -16.51 15.93 -11.92
CA ARG A 276 -15.59 16.72 -11.07
C ARG A 276 -15.93 16.66 -9.59
N SER A 277 -17.13 16.19 -9.25
CA SER A 277 -17.62 16.14 -7.88
C SER A 277 -17.31 14.79 -7.26
N GLY A 278 -17.25 14.77 -5.93
CA GLY A 278 -17.03 13.56 -5.15
C GLY A 278 -18.22 12.62 -5.27
N LEU A 279 -17.92 11.34 -5.37
CA LEU A 279 -18.88 10.25 -5.39
C LEU A 279 -18.68 9.41 -4.13
N ILE A 280 -19.78 9.03 -3.47
CA ILE A 280 -19.78 8.02 -2.41
C ILE A 280 -20.85 6.98 -2.76
N LEU A 281 -20.44 5.72 -2.84
CA LEU A 281 -21.31 4.57 -2.96
C LEU A 281 -21.22 3.72 -1.70
N ARG A 282 -22.34 3.09 -1.34
CA ARG A 282 -22.46 2.13 -0.24
C ARG A 282 -23.09 0.85 -0.76
N TYR A 283 -22.50 -0.29 -0.43
CA TYR A 283 -23.11 -1.60 -0.54
C TYR A 283 -23.82 -1.91 0.78
N ASP A 284 -25.08 -2.35 0.71
CA ASP A 284 -25.95 -2.62 1.86
C ASP A 284 -26.20 -4.12 2.12
N GLY A 285 -25.37 -5.00 1.53
CA GLY A 285 -25.56 -6.46 1.55
C GLY A 285 -26.34 -7.00 0.35
N ALA A 286 -27.06 -6.14 -0.37
CA ALA A 286 -27.81 -6.52 -1.56
C ALA A 286 -27.36 -5.77 -2.81
N GLU A 287 -27.23 -4.44 -2.73
CA GLU A 287 -26.86 -3.63 -3.89
C GLU A 287 -26.03 -2.40 -3.55
N TRP A 288 -25.32 -1.89 -4.55
CA TRP A 288 -24.62 -0.62 -4.45
C TRP A 288 -25.58 0.55 -4.67
N ARG A 289 -25.57 1.53 -3.77
CA ARG A 289 -26.36 2.76 -3.89
C ARG A 289 -25.49 3.99 -3.71
N ARG A 290 -25.87 5.10 -4.34
CA ARG A 290 -25.30 6.41 -4.02
C ARG A 290 -25.67 6.79 -2.60
N ALA A 291 -24.69 7.14 -1.79
CA ALA A 291 -24.91 7.67 -0.45
C ALA A 291 -24.95 9.19 -0.49
N ALA A 292 -25.95 9.78 0.17
CA ALA A 292 -26.08 11.22 0.26
C ALA A 292 -24.91 11.83 1.05
N SER A 293 -24.27 12.85 0.48
CA SER A 293 -23.15 13.55 1.11
C SER A 293 -23.19 15.05 0.78
N PRO A 294 -22.51 15.89 1.59
CA PRO A 294 -22.33 17.29 1.25
C PRO A 294 -21.64 17.44 -0.12
N ALA A 295 -22.10 18.40 -0.93
CA ALA A 295 -21.51 18.65 -2.23
C ALA A 295 -20.01 18.95 -2.10
N THR A 296 -19.21 18.25 -2.91
CA THR A 296 -17.77 18.52 -3.03
C THR A 296 -17.48 19.11 -4.41
N ARG A 297 -16.49 19.98 -4.46
CA ARG A 297 -16.01 20.56 -5.73
C ARG A 297 -14.92 19.74 -6.41
N PHE A 298 -14.48 18.66 -5.76
CA PHE A 298 -13.36 17.82 -6.16
C PHE A 298 -13.65 16.34 -5.86
N PRO A 299 -12.97 15.41 -6.56
CA PRO A 299 -13.03 13.98 -6.25
C PRO A 299 -12.63 13.67 -4.81
N LEU A 300 -13.23 12.61 -4.27
CA LEU A 300 -12.76 11.96 -3.05
C LEU A 300 -11.72 10.90 -3.44
N THR A 301 -10.57 10.90 -2.77
CA THR A 301 -9.41 10.09 -3.12
C THR A 301 -9.25 8.86 -2.23
N ASP A 302 -9.77 8.89 -1.01
CA ASP A 302 -9.60 7.80 -0.06
C ASP A 302 -10.77 7.71 0.94
N VAL A 303 -11.01 6.50 1.45
CA VAL A 303 -12.05 6.19 2.44
C VAL A 303 -11.54 5.17 3.46
N ALA A 304 -11.80 5.43 4.74
CA ALA A 304 -11.53 4.51 5.83
C ALA A 304 -12.81 4.24 6.63
N VAL A 305 -12.96 3.02 7.12
CA VAL A 305 -14.08 2.64 7.98
C VAL A 305 -13.54 2.14 9.31
N CYS A 306 -14.04 2.71 10.41
CA CYS A 306 -13.71 2.33 11.76
C CYS A 306 -14.36 0.99 12.14
N PRO A 307 -13.81 0.27 13.13
CA PRO A 307 -14.48 -0.90 13.71
C PRO A 307 -15.86 -0.60 14.35
N SER A 308 -16.20 0.67 14.57
CA SER A 308 -17.54 1.06 15.05
C SER A 308 -18.58 1.24 13.93
N GLY A 309 -18.18 1.13 12.65
CA GLY A 309 -19.00 1.48 11.49
C GLY A 309 -19.01 2.99 11.15
N GLU A 310 -18.32 3.83 11.92
CA GLU A 310 -18.04 5.20 11.47
C GLU A 310 -17.11 5.18 10.26
N ALA A 311 -17.26 6.13 9.35
CA ALA A 311 -16.42 6.19 8.15
C ALA A 311 -15.91 7.60 7.87
N TRP A 312 -14.78 7.68 7.20
CA TRP A 312 -14.10 8.92 6.86
C TRP A 312 -13.74 8.90 5.39
N ALA A 313 -14.04 9.98 4.67
CA ALA A 313 -13.66 10.12 3.27
C ALA A 313 -12.94 11.45 3.06
N VAL A 314 -11.87 11.43 2.29
CA VAL A 314 -11.04 12.62 2.04
C VAL A 314 -10.86 12.88 0.55
N GLY A 315 -10.54 14.14 0.23
CA GLY A 315 -10.19 14.53 -1.13
C GLY A 315 -9.88 16.03 -1.22
N ARG A 316 -8.61 16.35 -1.47
CA ARG A 316 -8.08 17.72 -1.41
C ARG A 316 -8.48 18.42 -0.11
N ASP A 317 -9.36 19.40 -0.17
CA ASP A 317 -9.75 20.17 1.00
C ASP A 317 -11.04 19.66 1.69
N HIS A 318 -11.53 18.49 1.29
CA HIS A 318 -12.70 17.85 1.90
C HIS A 318 -12.25 16.74 2.83
N VAL A 319 -12.75 16.81 4.07
CA VAL A 319 -12.77 15.71 5.01
C VAL A 319 -14.22 15.52 5.42
N LEU A 320 -14.76 14.35 5.13
CA LEU A 320 -16.14 13.97 5.43
C LEU A 320 -16.13 12.88 6.49
N ARG A 321 -17.06 12.94 7.44
CA ARG A 321 -17.30 11.93 8.46
C ARG A 321 -18.72 11.39 8.34
N TRP A 322 -18.85 10.07 8.35
CA TRP A 322 -20.08 9.33 8.55
C TRP A 322 -20.22 8.97 10.03
N ASP A 323 -21.35 9.32 10.62
CA ASP A 323 -21.65 9.11 12.04
C ASP A 323 -22.62 7.95 12.29
N GLY A 324 -22.76 7.03 11.33
CA GLY A 324 -23.78 5.98 11.35
C GLY A 324 -25.12 6.40 10.74
N ARG A 325 -25.32 7.68 10.43
CA ARG A 325 -26.60 8.19 9.86
C ARG A 325 -26.43 9.09 8.65
N ARG A 326 -25.43 9.99 8.66
CA ARG A 326 -25.19 10.91 7.55
C ARG A 326 -23.73 11.32 7.43
N TRP A 327 -23.33 11.59 6.19
CA TRP A 327 -22.07 12.23 5.90
C TRP A 327 -22.12 13.72 6.25
N ARG A 328 -21.08 14.21 6.92
CA ARG A 328 -20.91 15.63 7.25
C ARG A 328 -19.50 16.07 6.93
N ARG A 329 -19.36 17.30 6.45
CA ARG A 329 -18.04 17.90 6.29
C ARG A 329 -17.51 18.31 7.66
N VAL A 330 -16.26 17.97 7.93
CA VAL A 330 -15.52 18.46 9.09
C VAL A 330 -14.29 19.24 8.65
N LYS A 331 -13.81 20.12 9.53
CA LYS A 331 -12.62 20.92 9.28
C LYS A 331 -11.40 20.23 9.87
N ALA A 332 -10.48 19.80 9.01
CA ALA A 332 -9.17 19.28 9.40
C ALA A 332 -8.08 20.29 8.98
N PRO A 333 -6.94 20.34 9.69
CA PRO A 333 -5.84 21.26 9.42
C PRO A 333 -4.91 20.72 8.32
N VAL A 334 -5.49 20.37 7.17
CA VAL A 334 -4.79 19.91 5.96
C VAL A 334 -5.35 20.65 4.75
N ALA A 335 -4.50 21.15 3.86
CA ALA A 335 -4.93 21.88 2.68
C ALA A 335 -5.26 20.95 1.51
N ALA A 336 -4.58 19.82 1.41
CA ALA A 336 -4.74 18.85 0.34
C ALA A 336 -4.59 17.41 0.83
N ALA A 337 -5.62 16.91 1.53
CA ALA A 337 -5.77 15.53 1.95
C ALA A 337 -5.82 14.57 0.74
N ASN A 338 -5.00 13.53 0.79
CA ASN A 338 -4.94 12.46 -0.20
C ASN A 338 -5.43 11.13 0.40
N THR A 339 -5.01 10.82 1.63
CA THR A 339 -5.30 9.55 2.28
C THR A 339 -5.81 9.73 3.71
N VAL A 340 -6.62 8.78 4.16
CA VAL A 340 -7.17 8.71 5.52
C VAL A 340 -7.08 7.28 6.03
N THR A 341 -6.70 7.12 7.29
CA THR A 341 -6.83 5.86 8.00
C THR A 341 -7.45 6.10 9.37
N ALA A 342 -8.21 5.12 9.85
CA ALA A 342 -8.93 5.21 11.11
C ALA A 342 -8.71 3.93 11.92
N LEU A 343 -8.07 4.08 13.07
CA LEU A 343 -7.83 2.99 14.02
C LEU A 343 -9.06 2.80 14.92
N SER A 344 -9.72 3.92 15.24
CA SER A 344 -10.95 3.99 16.01
C SER A 344 -11.68 5.31 15.71
N PRO A 345 -12.90 5.53 16.23
CA PRO A 345 -13.54 6.85 16.20
C PRO A 345 -12.73 7.98 16.85
N GLU A 346 -11.79 7.62 17.73
CA GLU A 346 -10.96 8.54 18.50
C GLU A 346 -9.52 8.62 18.00
N GLU A 347 -9.19 7.91 16.93
CA GLU A 347 -7.83 7.84 16.40
C GLU A 347 -7.89 7.76 14.87
N VAL A 348 -7.92 8.94 14.24
CA VAL A 348 -8.00 9.08 12.78
C VAL A 348 -6.85 9.93 12.28
N TRP A 349 -6.20 9.48 11.21
CA TRP A 349 -5.08 10.18 10.59
C TRP A 349 -5.44 10.57 9.17
N VAL A 350 -5.13 11.81 8.81
CA VAL A 350 -5.26 12.32 7.44
C VAL A 350 -3.91 12.85 6.98
N ALA A 351 -3.50 12.44 5.79
CA ALA A 351 -2.23 12.86 5.21
C ALA A 351 -2.41 13.37 3.78
N GLY A 352 -1.54 14.31 3.38
CA GLY A 352 -1.71 15.09 2.16
C GLY A 352 -0.50 15.18 1.24
N GLY A 353 -0.70 15.86 0.11
CA GLY A 353 0.30 15.97 -0.97
C GLY A 353 1.44 16.98 -0.75
N ARG A 354 1.59 17.50 0.47
CA ARG A 354 2.65 18.47 0.85
C ARG A 354 3.35 18.08 2.15
N GLY A 355 3.40 16.78 2.43
CA GLY A 355 3.83 16.19 3.69
C GLY A 355 2.92 16.51 4.88
N GLU A 356 1.75 17.11 4.61
CA GLU A 356 0.75 17.46 5.62
C GLU A 356 0.26 16.22 6.34
N LEU A 357 0.07 16.35 7.65
CA LEU A 357 -0.39 15.28 8.51
C LEU A 357 -1.22 15.86 9.66
N ALA A 358 -2.36 15.25 9.93
CA ALA A 358 -3.22 15.62 11.03
C ALA A 358 -3.80 14.39 11.72
N ARG A 359 -3.93 14.47 13.04
CA ARG A 359 -4.53 13.43 13.90
C ARG A 359 -5.82 13.97 14.50
N PHE A 360 -6.85 13.15 14.57
CA PHE A 360 -8.07 13.41 15.31
C PHE A 360 -8.12 12.51 16.53
N ASP A 361 -8.27 13.12 17.71
CA ASP A 361 -8.26 12.45 19.03
C ASP A 361 -9.67 12.10 19.56
N GLY A 362 -10.67 12.06 18.67
CA GLY A 362 -12.07 11.90 19.03
C GLY A 362 -12.79 13.22 19.35
N ARG A 363 -12.05 14.29 19.64
CA ARG A 363 -12.62 15.60 19.99
C ARG A 363 -12.13 16.71 19.08
N ARG A 364 -10.84 16.76 18.79
CA ARG A 364 -10.19 17.83 18.03
C ARG A 364 -9.15 17.27 17.07
N TRP A 365 -8.87 18.09 16.07
CA TRP A 365 -7.75 17.86 15.17
C TRP A 365 -6.49 18.52 15.71
N GLU A 366 -5.38 17.80 15.60
CA GLU A 366 -4.04 18.28 15.87
C GLU A 366 -3.21 18.20 14.58
N THR A 367 -2.50 19.29 14.27
CA THR A 367 -1.51 19.28 13.19
C THR A 367 -0.27 18.57 13.68
N MET A 368 0.17 17.58 12.92
CA MET A 368 1.34 16.78 13.25
C MET A 368 2.52 17.22 12.40
N ALA A 369 3.72 17.10 12.95
CA ALA A 369 4.94 17.35 12.20
C ALA A 369 5.06 16.35 11.05
N ALA A 370 5.52 16.83 9.89
CA ALA A 370 5.75 15.97 8.74
C ALA A 370 6.80 14.91 9.08
N PRO A 371 6.53 13.62 8.84
CA PRO A 371 7.44 12.54 9.21
C PRO A 371 8.83 12.68 8.57
N GLN A 372 9.89 12.61 9.39
CA GLN A 372 11.28 12.66 8.94
C GLN A 372 11.74 11.26 8.47
N PRO A 373 12.65 11.16 7.48
CA PRO A 373 13.44 12.23 6.87
C PRO A 373 12.76 12.92 5.66
N PHE A 374 11.49 12.64 5.41
CA PHE A 374 10.82 13.07 4.18
C PHE A 374 10.23 14.49 4.26
N GLY A 375 9.72 14.85 5.44
CA GLY A 375 9.22 16.20 5.72
C GLY A 375 8.14 16.65 4.72
N THR A 376 8.14 17.95 4.41
CA THR A 376 7.13 18.57 3.52
C THR A 376 7.30 18.23 2.03
N ALA A 377 8.38 17.54 1.67
CA ALA A 377 8.63 17.07 0.30
C ALA A 377 7.89 15.77 -0.03
N ALA A 378 7.28 15.12 0.98
CA ALA A 378 6.50 13.91 0.79
C ALA A 378 5.15 14.19 0.14
N VAL A 379 4.72 13.28 -0.73
CA VAL A 379 3.34 13.15 -1.18
C VAL A 379 2.84 11.82 -0.64
N TRP A 380 2.03 11.86 0.41
CA TRP A 380 1.39 10.67 0.96
C TRP A 380 0.24 10.25 0.04
N LEU A 381 0.19 8.95 -0.29
CA LEU A 381 -0.71 8.40 -1.30
C LEU A 381 -1.67 7.37 -0.72
N ALA A 382 -1.21 6.56 0.24
CA ALA A 382 -2.06 5.61 0.94
C ALA A 382 -1.65 5.47 2.41
N SER A 383 -2.57 4.94 3.18
CA SER A 383 -2.38 4.64 4.59
C SER A 383 -3.11 3.36 4.98
N ALA A 384 -2.63 2.71 6.03
CA ALA A 384 -3.26 1.53 6.59
C ALA A 384 -3.19 1.58 8.12
N ALA A 385 -4.10 0.87 8.76
CA ALA A 385 -4.16 0.71 10.21
C ALA A 385 -4.25 -0.78 10.57
N SER A 386 -3.63 -1.16 11.68
CA SER A 386 -3.63 -2.50 12.24
C SER A 386 -3.29 -2.41 13.72
N GLY A 387 -4.23 -2.83 14.57
CA GLY A 387 -4.11 -2.65 16.02
C GLY A 387 -3.90 -1.18 16.39
N PRO A 388 -2.89 -0.83 17.23
CA PRO A 388 -2.55 0.55 17.56
C PRO A 388 -1.66 1.25 16.51
N GLY A 389 -1.26 0.55 15.45
CA GLY A 389 -0.34 1.08 14.44
C GLY A 389 -1.06 1.77 13.28
N ALA A 390 -0.40 2.77 12.71
CA ALA A 390 -0.74 3.40 11.45
C ALA A 390 0.47 3.39 10.52
N TRP A 391 0.25 3.27 9.22
CA TRP A 391 1.30 3.29 8.21
C TRP A 391 0.96 4.29 7.12
N LEU A 392 1.98 4.95 6.59
CA LEU A 392 1.88 5.87 5.47
C LEU A 392 2.83 5.44 4.37
N VAL A 393 2.32 5.39 3.15
CA VAL A 393 3.14 5.23 1.96
C VAL A 393 2.95 6.40 1.02
N GLY A 394 4.01 6.73 0.32
CA GLY A 394 4.01 7.86 -0.57
C GLY A 394 5.28 7.96 -1.37
N THR A 395 5.49 9.14 -1.93
CA THR A 395 6.70 9.45 -2.68
C THR A 395 7.38 10.69 -2.18
N ARG A 396 8.66 10.79 -2.51
CA ARG A 396 9.43 12.03 -2.39
C ARG A 396 10.16 12.33 -3.68
N GLN A 397 10.37 13.61 -3.94
CA GLN A 397 11.37 14.03 -4.91
C GLN A 397 12.76 14.00 -4.27
N VAL A 398 13.70 13.29 -4.91
CA VAL A 398 15.11 13.28 -4.57
C VAL A 398 15.85 14.04 -5.65
N THR A 399 16.37 15.23 -5.32
CA THR A 399 17.34 15.90 -6.17
C THR A 399 18.71 15.28 -5.89
N ARG A 400 19.28 14.56 -6.85
CA ARG A 400 20.66 14.10 -6.72
C ARG A 400 21.55 15.34 -6.78
N ALA A 401 22.27 15.65 -5.71
CA ALA A 401 23.34 16.65 -5.78
C ALA A 401 24.30 16.20 -6.89
N GLY A 402 24.62 17.11 -7.82
CA GLY A 402 25.65 16.85 -8.82
C GLY A 402 26.93 16.41 -8.11
N ALA A 403 27.62 15.42 -8.67
CA ALA A 403 28.98 15.12 -8.22
C ALA A 403 29.79 16.43 -8.21
N PRO A 404 30.70 16.66 -7.25
CA PRO A 404 31.62 17.78 -7.33
C PRO A 404 32.30 17.69 -8.69
N ASP A 405 32.29 18.77 -9.47
CA ASP A 405 33.20 18.89 -10.61
C ASP A 405 34.60 18.69 -10.04
N ASP A 406 35.22 17.54 -10.34
CA ASP A 406 36.66 17.38 -10.24
C ASP A 406 37.25 18.42 -11.19
N ALA A 407 37.52 19.61 -10.65
CA ALA A 407 38.40 20.57 -11.25
C ALA A 407 39.73 19.84 -11.45
N ARG A 408 39.94 19.31 -12.67
CA ARG A 408 41.25 18.97 -13.17
C ARG A 408 42.04 20.27 -13.14
N THR A 409 42.77 20.49 -12.06
CA THR A 409 43.83 21.47 -11.97
C THR A 409 44.85 21.08 -13.04
N ILE A 410 44.77 21.72 -14.20
CA ILE A 410 45.83 21.68 -15.20
C ILE A 410 47.00 22.43 -14.54
N PRO A 411 48.16 21.80 -14.30
CA PRO A 411 49.31 22.53 -13.80
C PRO A 411 49.77 23.49 -14.91
N VAL A 412 49.69 24.79 -14.63
CA VAL A 412 50.35 25.81 -15.45
C VAL A 412 51.85 25.59 -15.28
N GLN A 413 52.52 25.11 -16.33
CA GLN A 413 53.98 25.20 -16.41
C GLN A 413 54.35 26.67 -16.57
N THR A 414 54.82 27.29 -15.49
CA THR A 414 55.66 28.49 -15.57
C THR A 414 56.99 28.10 -16.20
N ARG A 415 57.22 28.52 -17.45
CA ARG A 415 58.58 28.68 -17.99
C ARG A 415 59.15 29.97 -17.44
N GLU A 416 60.26 29.89 -16.72
CA GLU A 416 61.18 30.99 -16.55
C GLU A 416 62.32 30.86 -17.58
N SER A 417 62.65 32.02 -18.18
CA SER A 417 63.63 32.34 -19.23
C SER A 417 63.45 31.73 -20.62
#